data_AF-A0ABC9H8N6-F1
#
_entry.id   AF-A0ABC9H8N6-F1
#
_cell.length_a   1.000
_cell.length_b   1.000
_cell.length_c   1.000
_cell.angle_alpha   90.00
_cell.angle_beta   90.00
_cell.angle_gamma   90.00
#
_symmetry.space_group_name_H-M   'P 1'
#
loop_
_entity.id
_entity.type
_entity.pdbx_description
1 polymer ?
#
loop_
_entity_poly.entity_id
_entity_poly.type
_entity_poly.pdbx_seq_one_letter_code
_entity_poly.pdbx_strand_id
1 'polypeptide(L)'
;MGWRARAPAVLAAAALWLLAAAATGDADDGELERAFPIVEPDYGHTKLHLAKEGLEAIQRIKTPIAAVSVIGPYRSGKSFLLNQLLTLSCDKGFGVGHMRDTKTKGIWVWGTPIELDIDGSIVSVLYLDTEGFESVGKSNVYDDRIFALATVLSSVLIYNLPETIREADISRLSFAVEIAEEFYGRVKGQDVAFEPAKLLWLIQRDFLQGKSVQQMVDEALQRVPNNNGDKYIDEINQIRDSLAIMGDNSTAFSLPQPHLQRTQLCELEDKELDPLYLQRRDQLKQIVSSMIKPKIVQGRTLNGTEFVTFLGQILEALNKGEIPSTGSLVQVFNKAILERCLKVYNERMGRAGLPVSVDKLQQFHDLAKDEARKLFDKQHFGKHHAAHSISKLDEEIKKVFRNFGQANEYQSSKLCEARFSECEDKMEQLQVLKLPSMAKFDAGFILCNQSFEMDCVGPAKESYQRRMSKMLARSRALFIKEYNNKLFSWLVIFSLVMVVIGRFVVKFFLLEIAAWVMFAFLETYTRLFWSSESLYYNPVWHIVVSTWEIIVYSPILDLDRWAIPIVAVLSFLAIYWRCLGGRKGIARSLLPLYSGSYRSSNRPRTD
;
A
#
# COMPACT_ATOMS: atom_id res chain seq x y z
N MET A 1 -55.36 47.70 -67.81
CA MET A 1 -54.08 47.42 -67.13
C MET A 1 -53.93 48.41 -65.99
N GLY A 2 -53.88 47.94 -64.74
CA GLY A 2 -53.81 48.84 -63.59
C GLY A 2 -52.94 48.26 -62.49
N TRP A 3 -52.54 49.15 -61.57
CA TRP A 3 -51.88 48.87 -60.29
C TRP A 3 -50.40 48.47 -60.40
N ARG A 4 -49.53 49.47 -60.28
CA ARG A 4 -48.13 49.34 -59.84
C ARG A 4 -47.88 50.27 -58.65
N ALA A 5 -46.93 49.86 -57.80
CA ALA A 5 -46.26 50.63 -56.75
C ALA A 5 -47.09 51.12 -55.55
N ARG A 6 -47.17 50.26 -54.51
CA ARG A 6 -47.08 50.63 -53.07
C ARG A 6 -46.92 49.41 -52.16
N ALA A 7 -45.78 48.71 -52.27
CA ALA A 7 -45.39 47.64 -51.33
C ALA A 7 -43.87 47.38 -51.34
N PRO A 8 -43.07 48.20 -50.62
CA PRO A 8 -41.96 47.59 -49.88
C PRO A 8 -41.84 48.07 -48.42
N ALA A 9 -42.34 49.27 -48.08
CA ALA A 9 -42.14 49.88 -46.77
C ALA A 9 -42.87 49.14 -45.63
N VAL A 10 -44.11 48.68 -45.86
CA VAL A 10 -44.92 48.01 -44.83
C VAL A 10 -44.37 46.62 -44.47
N LEU A 11 -43.86 45.88 -45.47
CA LEU A 11 -43.23 44.57 -45.23
C LEU A 11 -41.88 44.71 -44.53
N ALA A 12 -41.08 45.72 -44.88
CA ALA A 12 -39.84 46.02 -44.17
C ALA A 12 -40.10 46.44 -42.71
N ALA A 13 -41.08 47.31 -42.47
CA ALA A 13 -41.46 47.73 -41.12
C ALA A 13 -42.02 46.56 -40.27
N ALA A 14 -42.86 45.70 -40.85
CA ALA A 14 -43.37 44.50 -40.18
C ALA A 14 -42.25 43.47 -39.89
N ALA A 15 -41.31 43.28 -40.82
CA ALA A 15 -40.15 42.42 -40.60
C ALA A 15 -39.21 42.97 -39.50
N LEU A 16 -38.98 44.29 -39.47
CA LEU A 16 -38.23 44.95 -38.39
C LEU A 16 -38.97 44.88 -37.04
N TRP A 17 -40.30 44.96 -37.01
CA TRP A 17 -41.09 44.76 -35.79
C TRP A 17 -41.04 43.30 -35.29
N LEU A 18 -41.13 42.33 -36.20
CA LEU A 18 -40.99 40.90 -35.86
C LEU A 18 -39.56 40.54 -35.41
N LEU A 19 -38.54 41.15 -36.02
CA LEU A 19 -37.15 40.99 -35.59
C LEU A 19 -36.85 41.74 -34.28
N ALA A 20 -37.48 42.89 -34.03
CA ALA A 20 -37.38 43.59 -32.74
C ALA A 20 -38.08 42.81 -31.62
N ALA A 21 -39.29 42.29 -31.86
CA ALA A 21 -40.00 41.44 -30.91
C ALA A 21 -39.28 40.10 -30.63
N ALA A 22 -38.53 39.57 -31.61
CA ALA A 22 -37.65 38.41 -31.41
C ALA A 22 -36.30 38.76 -30.74
N ALA A 23 -35.95 40.05 -30.64
CA ALA A 23 -34.72 40.53 -29.98
C ALA A 23 -34.98 41.05 -28.56
N THR A 24 -36.20 41.46 -28.23
CA THR A 24 -36.66 41.70 -26.85
C THR A 24 -37.20 40.41 -26.23
N GLY A 25 -36.32 39.44 -26.08
CA GLY A 25 -36.56 38.28 -25.22
C GLY A 25 -36.41 38.67 -23.76
N ASP A 26 -37.30 39.52 -23.25
CA ASP A 26 -37.63 39.47 -21.82
C ASP A 26 -38.21 38.06 -21.60
N ALA A 27 -37.49 37.26 -20.82
CA ALA A 27 -37.97 35.94 -20.45
C ALA A 27 -39.23 36.13 -19.60
N ASP A 28 -40.32 35.49 -20.00
CA ASP A 28 -41.61 35.58 -19.32
C ASP A 28 -41.44 35.11 -17.87
N ASP A 29 -41.57 36.01 -16.89
CA ASP A 29 -41.41 35.67 -15.46
C ASP A 29 -42.35 34.53 -15.04
N GLY A 30 -43.51 34.42 -15.71
CA GLY A 30 -44.45 33.31 -15.52
C GLY A 30 -43.91 31.92 -15.90
N GLU A 31 -42.86 31.83 -16.71
CA GLU A 31 -42.26 30.55 -17.10
C GLU A 31 -41.44 29.89 -15.96
N LEU A 32 -41.05 30.69 -14.95
CA LEU A 32 -40.28 30.27 -13.77
C LEU A 32 -41.13 30.04 -12.50
N GLU A 33 -42.44 30.35 -12.49
CA GLU A 33 -43.37 30.05 -11.39
C GLU A 33 -43.74 28.54 -11.31
N ARG A 34 -42.75 27.63 -11.41
CA ARG A 34 -42.96 26.18 -11.27
C ARG A 34 -41.79 25.47 -10.62
N ALA A 35 -42.02 24.23 -10.18
CA ALA A 35 -40.97 23.33 -9.75
C ALA A 35 -40.28 22.66 -10.96
N PHE A 36 -38.96 22.56 -10.92
CA PHE A 36 -38.14 21.94 -11.96
C PHE A 36 -37.30 20.79 -11.39
N PRO A 37 -37.10 19.68 -12.12
CA PRO A 37 -36.10 18.68 -11.75
C PRO A 37 -34.70 19.27 -11.97
N ILE A 38 -33.79 19.02 -11.01
CA ILE A 38 -32.34 19.29 -11.17
C ILE A 38 -31.53 17.99 -11.14
N VAL A 39 -32.06 16.95 -10.49
CA VAL A 39 -31.47 15.62 -10.41
C VAL A 39 -32.58 14.59 -10.58
N GLU A 40 -32.34 13.58 -11.41
CA GLU A 40 -33.30 12.50 -11.69
C GLU A 40 -32.66 11.10 -11.56
N PRO A 41 -33.45 10.05 -11.28
CA PRO A 41 -32.99 8.66 -11.35
C PRO A 41 -32.61 8.23 -12.77
N ASP A 42 -31.58 7.40 -12.87
CA ASP A 42 -31.41 6.47 -14.00
C ASP A 42 -32.55 5.43 -14.01
N TYR A 43 -32.83 4.83 -15.18
CA TYR A 43 -33.86 3.81 -15.38
C TYR A 43 -33.81 2.64 -14.37
N GLY A 44 -32.61 2.29 -13.90
CA GLY A 44 -32.41 1.23 -12.90
C GLY A 44 -32.53 1.66 -11.44
N HIS A 45 -32.79 2.94 -11.12
CA HIS A 45 -32.74 3.50 -9.76
C HIS A 45 -31.44 3.13 -9.00
N THR A 46 -30.30 3.14 -9.69
CA THR A 46 -28.95 2.88 -9.11
C THR A 46 -27.99 4.07 -9.26
N LYS A 47 -28.33 5.06 -10.06
CA LYS A 47 -27.54 6.26 -10.37
C LYS A 47 -28.44 7.48 -10.45
N LEU A 48 -27.81 8.65 -10.35
CA LEU A 48 -28.46 9.96 -10.49
C LEU A 48 -27.92 10.65 -11.75
N HIS A 49 -28.76 11.38 -12.47
CA HIS A 49 -28.39 12.20 -13.61
C HIS A 49 -28.88 13.64 -13.44
N LEU A 50 -28.21 14.59 -14.09
CA LEU A 50 -28.57 16.00 -14.06
C LEU A 50 -29.72 16.28 -15.05
N ALA A 51 -30.77 16.94 -14.58
CA ALA A 51 -31.89 17.38 -15.42
C ALA A 51 -31.69 18.84 -15.84
N LYS A 52 -31.62 19.10 -17.16
CA LYS A 52 -31.15 20.40 -17.68
C LYS A 52 -32.06 21.58 -17.33
N GLU A 53 -33.39 21.39 -17.38
CA GLU A 53 -34.36 22.48 -17.23
C GLU A 53 -34.15 23.29 -15.94
N GLY A 54 -34.06 22.60 -14.78
CA GLY A 54 -33.82 23.27 -13.51
C GLY A 54 -32.43 23.88 -13.37
N LEU A 55 -31.42 23.32 -14.04
CA LEU A 55 -30.06 23.86 -14.01
C LEU A 55 -29.95 25.16 -14.82
N GLU A 56 -30.64 25.25 -15.96
CA GLU A 56 -30.70 26.46 -16.77
C GLU A 56 -31.42 27.60 -16.03
N ALA A 57 -32.45 27.29 -15.22
CA ALA A 57 -33.06 28.26 -14.31
C ALA A 57 -32.07 28.76 -13.25
N ILE A 58 -31.37 27.86 -12.55
CA ILE A 58 -30.40 28.23 -11.51
C ILE A 58 -29.23 29.04 -12.09
N GLN A 59 -28.71 28.71 -13.29
CA GLN A 59 -27.58 29.41 -13.92
C GLN A 59 -27.84 30.91 -14.21
N ARG A 60 -29.10 31.33 -14.31
CA ARG A 60 -29.50 32.73 -14.50
C ARG A 60 -29.17 33.58 -13.26
N ILE A 61 -29.23 32.99 -12.06
CA ILE A 61 -29.01 33.67 -10.76
C ILE A 61 -27.55 34.16 -10.64
N LYS A 62 -27.38 35.46 -10.36
CA LYS A 62 -26.06 36.13 -10.23
C LYS A 62 -25.68 36.49 -8.79
N THR A 63 -26.67 36.60 -7.93
CA THR A 63 -26.56 36.74 -6.47
C THR A 63 -25.99 35.46 -5.82
N PRO A 64 -25.40 35.58 -4.62
CA PRO A 64 -25.09 34.43 -3.77
C PRO A 64 -26.31 33.53 -3.54
N ILE A 65 -26.12 32.22 -3.65
CA ILE A 65 -27.17 31.23 -3.42
C ILE A 65 -27.11 30.69 -2.00
N ALA A 66 -28.29 30.52 -1.39
CA ALA A 66 -28.49 29.64 -0.24
C ALA A 66 -29.50 28.55 -0.61
N ALA A 67 -29.29 27.32 -0.14
CA ALA A 67 -30.21 26.21 -0.42
C ALA A 67 -30.89 25.71 0.88
N VAL A 68 -32.20 25.58 0.85
CA VAL A 68 -33.03 24.98 1.90
C VAL A 68 -33.57 23.65 1.37
N SER A 69 -32.99 22.53 1.77
CA SER A 69 -33.49 21.20 1.35
C SER A 69 -34.36 20.57 2.42
N VAL A 70 -35.46 19.95 2.01
CA VAL A 70 -36.29 19.11 2.89
C VAL A 70 -36.04 17.65 2.56
N ILE A 71 -35.46 16.92 3.51
CA ILE A 71 -35.21 15.48 3.47
C ILE A 71 -36.13 14.75 4.47
N GLY A 72 -36.33 13.44 4.28
CA GLY A 72 -37.18 12.63 5.18
C GLY A 72 -37.86 11.47 4.47
N PRO A 73 -38.54 10.58 5.21
CA PRO A 73 -39.17 9.38 4.67
C PRO A 73 -40.15 9.67 3.51
N TYR A 74 -40.43 8.67 2.68
CA TYR A 74 -41.54 8.76 1.73
C TYR A 74 -42.87 8.96 2.46
N ARG A 75 -43.80 9.69 1.83
CA ARG A 75 -45.10 10.11 2.39
C ARG A 75 -45.06 11.00 3.65
N SER A 76 -43.90 11.55 4.07
CA SER A 76 -43.79 12.40 5.27
C SER A 76 -44.29 13.85 5.13
N GLY A 77 -44.84 14.27 3.98
CA GLY A 77 -45.39 15.61 3.79
C GLY A 77 -44.41 16.72 3.35
N LYS A 78 -43.24 16.37 2.78
CA LYS A 78 -42.18 17.32 2.39
C LYS A 78 -42.60 18.38 1.36
N SER A 79 -43.16 17.96 0.22
CA SER A 79 -43.59 18.87 -0.83
C SER A 79 -44.71 19.82 -0.35
N PHE A 80 -45.61 19.33 0.51
CA PHE A 80 -46.64 20.17 1.15
C PHE A 80 -46.01 21.19 2.12
N LEU A 81 -45.05 20.77 2.95
CA LEU A 81 -44.30 21.69 3.82
C LEU A 81 -43.59 22.79 3.01
N LEU A 82 -42.95 22.44 1.90
CA LEU A 82 -42.28 23.41 1.03
C LEU A 82 -43.26 24.44 0.46
N ASN A 83 -44.42 24.00 -0.01
CA ASN A 83 -45.48 24.90 -0.45
C ASN A 83 -45.96 25.82 0.68
N GLN A 84 -46.10 25.29 1.90
CA GLN A 84 -46.46 26.06 3.08
C GLN A 84 -45.39 27.07 3.51
N LEU A 85 -44.09 26.76 3.37
CA LEU A 85 -42.98 27.69 3.61
C LEU A 85 -42.94 28.80 2.55
N LEU A 86 -43.12 28.45 1.28
CA LEU A 86 -43.19 29.38 0.15
C LEU A 86 -44.50 30.19 0.08
N THR A 87 -45.52 29.81 0.87
CA THR A 87 -46.88 30.40 0.83
C THR A 87 -47.57 30.20 -0.54
N LEU A 88 -47.40 29.01 -1.11
CA LEU A 88 -47.97 28.60 -2.40
C LEU A 88 -49.12 27.59 -2.21
N SER A 89 -50.13 27.66 -3.08
CA SER A 89 -51.12 26.57 -3.22
C SER A 89 -50.49 25.34 -3.88
N CYS A 90 -51.06 24.16 -3.66
CA CYS A 90 -50.55 22.93 -4.27
C CYS A 90 -50.64 22.91 -5.81
N ASP A 91 -51.56 23.67 -6.40
CA ASP A 91 -51.73 23.75 -7.86
C ASP A 91 -50.60 24.52 -8.55
N LYS A 92 -49.95 25.43 -7.81
CA LYS A 92 -48.79 26.20 -8.28
C LYS A 92 -47.46 25.60 -7.83
N GLY A 93 -47.39 25.14 -6.58
CA GLY A 93 -46.14 24.72 -5.92
C GLY A 93 -45.59 23.36 -6.36
N PHE A 94 -44.78 22.76 -5.50
CA PHE A 94 -44.32 21.38 -5.66
C PHE A 94 -45.50 20.40 -5.67
N GLY A 95 -45.53 19.51 -6.66
CA GLY A 95 -46.64 18.59 -6.88
C GLY A 95 -46.83 17.58 -5.74
N VAL A 96 -47.85 17.79 -4.92
CA VAL A 96 -48.20 16.88 -3.82
C VAL A 96 -48.99 15.68 -4.35
N GLY A 97 -48.50 14.47 -4.07
CA GLY A 97 -49.20 13.23 -4.44
C GLY A 97 -49.95 12.60 -3.27
N HIS A 98 -51.08 11.92 -3.52
CA HIS A 98 -51.81 11.12 -2.52
C HIS A 98 -51.69 9.60 -2.71
N MET A 99 -51.15 9.14 -3.85
CA MET A 99 -50.93 7.73 -4.16
C MET A 99 -49.74 7.13 -3.38
N ARG A 100 -49.65 5.79 -3.33
CA ARG A 100 -48.62 5.06 -2.57
C ARG A 100 -47.21 5.24 -3.15
N ASP A 101 -47.10 5.42 -4.47
CA ASP A 101 -45.83 5.67 -5.13
C ASP A 101 -45.24 7.06 -4.80
N THR A 102 -43.91 7.17 -4.88
CA THR A 102 -43.21 8.44 -4.67
C THR A 102 -43.48 9.40 -5.83
N LYS A 103 -44.14 10.53 -5.53
CA LYS A 103 -44.47 11.57 -6.51
C LYS A 103 -43.22 12.33 -6.97
N THR A 104 -42.42 12.87 -6.04
CA THR A 104 -41.11 13.45 -6.31
C THR A 104 -40.10 12.36 -6.67
N LYS A 105 -39.30 12.58 -7.71
CA LYS A 105 -38.23 11.68 -8.19
C LYS A 105 -36.91 12.46 -8.25
N GLY A 106 -35.85 11.97 -7.62
CA GLY A 106 -34.58 12.68 -7.52
C GLY A 106 -34.66 13.93 -6.63
N ILE A 107 -34.20 15.08 -7.12
CA ILE A 107 -34.22 16.39 -6.42
C ILE A 107 -34.80 17.46 -7.35
N TRP A 108 -35.74 18.24 -6.81
CA TRP A 108 -36.47 19.30 -7.50
C TRP A 108 -36.21 20.65 -6.84
N VAL A 109 -36.15 21.72 -7.63
CA VAL A 109 -35.99 23.10 -7.18
C VAL A 109 -37.23 23.92 -7.51
N TRP A 110 -37.58 24.88 -6.65
CA TRP A 110 -38.56 25.92 -7.00
C TRP A 110 -37.90 26.96 -7.91
N GLY A 111 -38.46 27.21 -9.10
CA GLY A 111 -37.79 27.98 -10.16
C GLY A 111 -37.57 29.46 -9.87
N THR A 112 -38.40 30.05 -9.00
CA THR A 112 -38.31 31.47 -8.59
C THR A 112 -37.65 31.56 -7.21
N PRO A 113 -36.40 32.05 -7.07
CA PRO A 113 -35.75 32.15 -5.77
C PRO A 113 -36.42 33.20 -4.88
N ILE A 114 -36.41 33.00 -3.56
CA ILE A 114 -36.76 34.06 -2.60
C ILE A 114 -35.51 34.90 -2.32
N GLU A 115 -35.57 36.20 -2.53
CA GLU A 115 -34.48 37.11 -2.16
C GLU A 115 -34.57 37.49 -0.67
N LEU A 116 -33.46 37.33 0.05
CA LEU A 116 -33.29 37.79 1.43
C LEU A 116 -32.06 38.70 1.53
N ASP A 117 -32.19 39.82 2.24
CA ASP A 117 -31.03 40.63 2.67
C ASP A 117 -30.40 39.97 3.90
N ILE A 118 -29.13 39.57 3.77
CA ILE A 118 -28.31 38.99 4.83
C ILE A 118 -27.05 39.84 4.94
N ASP A 119 -26.91 40.55 6.06
CA ASP A 119 -25.79 41.44 6.37
C ASP A 119 -25.48 42.49 5.26
N GLY A 120 -26.51 42.99 4.56
CA GLY A 120 -26.39 43.96 3.47
C GLY A 120 -26.10 43.35 2.10
N SER A 121 -26.18 42.02 1.97
CA SER A 121 -26.03 41.29 0.71
C SER A 121 -27.34 40.60 0.34
N ILE A 122 -27.83 40.80 -0.89
CA ILE A 122 -29.01 40.11 -1.40
C ILE A 122 -28.62 38.66 -1.76
N VAL A 123 -29.29 37.70 -1.12
CA VAL A 123 -29.05 36.26 -1.25
C VAL A 123 -30.30 35.60 -1.85
N SER A 124 -30.12 34.82 -2.90
CA SER A 124 -31.21 34.08 -3.53
C SER A 124 -31.35 32.70 -2.89
N VAL A 125 -32.49 32.47 -2.25
CA VAL A 125 -32.83 31.23 -1.55
C VAL A 125 -33.54 30.27 -2.49
N LEU A 126 -32.92 29.11 -2.71
CA LEU A 126 -33.49 27.99 -3.43
C LEU A 126 -34.08 26.98 -2.45
N TYR A 127 -35.33 26.57 -2.68
CA TYR A 127 -35.98 25.51 -1.94
C TYR A 127 -35.90 24.20 -2.73
N LEU A 128 -35.43 23.13 -2.09
CA LEU A 128 -35.19 21.83 -2.72
C LEU A 128 -36.09 20.74 -2.10
N ASP A 129 -36.98 20.15 -2.91
CA ASP A 129 -37.75 18.95 -2.54
C ASP A 129 -36.97 17.70 -2.95
N THR A 130 -36.75 16.78 -2.01
CA THR A 130 -36.10 15.50 -2.31
C THR A 130 -37.14 14.38 -2.41
N GLU A 131 -36.83 13.39 -3.25
CA GLU A 131 -37.48 12.10 -3.16
C GLU A 131 -37.37 11.53 -1.73
N GLY A 132 -38.43 10.86 -1.28
CA GLY A 132 -38.46 10.25 0.05
C GLY A 132 -37.84 8.87 0.05
N PHE A 133 -36.94 8.65 1.01
CA PHE A 133 -36.32 7.36 1.28
C PHE A 133 -37.29 6.34 1.90
N GLU A 134 -36.86 5.09 2.02
CA GLU A 134 -37.65 3.95 2.55
C GLU A 134 -38.87 3.57 1.68
N SER A 135 -38.92 4.02 0.43
CA SER A 135 -39.97 3.64 -0.51
C SER A 135 -39.78 2.22 -1.05
N VAL A 136 -40.88 1.49 -1.24
CA VAL A 136 -40.89 0.11 -1.74
C VAL A 136 -40.22 0.03 -3.14
N GLY A 137 -39.36 -0.98 -3.33
CA GLY A 137 -38.77 -1.30 -4.62
C GLY A 137 -37.52 -0.50 -5.01
N LYS A 138 -36.96 0.33 -4.11
CA LYS A 138 -35.70 1.07 -4.35
C LYS A 138 -34.55 0.49 -3.55
N SER A 139 -33.32 0.85 -3.96
CA SER A 139 -32.11 0.46 -3.25
C SER A 139 -31.73 1.52 -2.20
N ASN A 140 -31.25 1.08 -1.03
CA ASN A 140 -30.73 2.02 -0.01
C ASN A 140 -29.63 2.91 -0.59
N VAL A 141 -28.73 2.33 -1.40
CA VAL A 141 -27.70 3.03 -2.20
C VAL A 141 -28.23 4.27 -2.95
N TYR A 142 -29.44 4.21 -3.49
CA TYR A 142 -30.04 5.33 -4.22
C TYR A 142 -30.58 6.41 -3.27
N ASP A 143 -31.34 6.00 -2.25
CA ASP A 143 -31.87 6.88 -1.21
C ASP A 143 -30.73 7.65 -0.51
N ASP A 144 -29.65 6.93 -0.17
CA ASP A 144 -28.48 7.46 0.51
C ASP A 144 -27.71 8.47 -0.38
N ARG A 145 -27.66 8.28 -1.71
CA ARG A 145 -27.08 9.27 -2.65
C ARG A 145 -27.89 10.56 -2.75
N ILE A 146 -29.23 10.47 -2.80
CA ILE A 146 -30.09 11.67 -2.80
C ILE A 146 -29.88 12.45 -1.51
N PHE A 147 -29.83 11.73 -0.38
CA PHE A 147 -29.64 12.28 0.94
C PHE A 147 -28.25 12.95 1.10
N ALA A 148 -27.17 12.30 0.66
CA ALA A 148 -25.83 12.89 0.60
C ALA A 148 -25.80 14.16 -0.23
N LEU A 149 -26.36 14.12 -1.44
CA LEU A 149 -26.35 15.25 -2.36
C LEU A 149 -27.15 16.43 -1.78
N ALA A 150 -28.34 16.19 -1.23
CA ALA A 150 -29.15 17.22 -0.57
C ALA A 150 -28.42 17.85 0.63
N THR A 151 -27.75 17.05 1.46
CA THR A 151 -26.94 17.54 2.59
C THR A 151 -25.81 18.46 2.12
N VAL A 152 -25.05 18.04 1.10
CA VAL A 152 -23.90 18.78 0.58
C VAL A 152 -24.31 20.11 -0.05
N LEU A 153 -25.40 20.13 -0.82
CA LEU A 153 -25.91 21.35 -1.47
C LEU A 153 -26.47 22.37 -0.47
N SER A 154 -27.05 21.90 0.63
CA SER A 154 -27.81 22.74 1.57
C SER A 154 -26.97 23.77 2.33
N SER A 155 -27.57 24.93 2.57
CA SER A 155 -27.22 25.84 3.68
C SER A 155 -28.05 25.51 4.93
N VAL A 156 -29.33 25.14 4.73
CA VAL A 156 -30.23 24.64 5.79
C VAL A 156 -30.80 23.31 5.34
N LEU A 157 -30.64 22.28 6.17
CA LEU A 157 -31.16 20.94 5.93
C LEU A 157 -32.29 20.68 6.92
N ILE A 158 -33.52 20.59 6.41
CA ILE A 158 -34.72 20.32 7.21
C ILE A 158 -34.95 18.81 7.20
N TYR A 159 -34.79 18.15 8.35
CA TYR A 159 -35.09 16.73 8.50
C TYR A 159 -36.52 16.53 8.95
N ASN A 160 -37.38 16.25 7.97
CA ASN A 160 -38.82 16.18 8.12
C ASN A 160 -39.27 14.78 8.55
N LEU A 161 -39.40 14.58 9.86
CA LEU A 161 -39.82 13.33 10.47
C LEU A 161 -41.33 13.33 10.76
N PRO A 162 -42.01 12.19 10.60
CA PRO A 162 -43.46 12.14 10.60
C PRO A 162 -44.15 12.16 11.97
N GLU A 163 -43.49 11.82 13.08
CA GLU A 163 -44.14 11.64 14.40
C GLU A 163 -43.13 11.62 15.57
N THR A 164 -41.97 10.97 15.39
CA THR A 164 -40.92 10.83 16.40
C THR A 164 -39.57 10.54 15.72
N ILE A 165 -38.49 10.56 16.50
CA ILE A 165 -37.12 10.20 16.08
C ILE A 165 -36.89 8.71 16.36
N ARG A 166 -36.46 7.94 15.36
CA ARG A 166 -36.10 6.52 15.49
C ARG A 166 -34.58 6.35 15.40
N GLU A 167 -34.05 5.26 15.95
CA GLU A 167 -32.63 4.88 15.81
C GLU A 167 -32.17 4.77 14.34
N ALA A 168 -33.06 4.31 13.45
CA ALA A 168 -32.80 4.30 12.00
C ALA A 168 -32.60 5.72 11.43
N ASP A 169 -33.31 6.71 11.97
CA ASP A 169 -33.22 8.11 11.53
C ASP A 169 -31.89 8.74 12.00
N ILE A 170 -31.39 8.36 13.19
CA ILE A 170 -30.05 8.70 13.70
C ILE A 170 -28.95 8.09 12.83
N SER A 171 -29.06 6.78 12.54
CA SER A 171 -28.07 6.07 11.70
C SER A 171 -27.97 6.66 10.29
N ARG A 172 -29.10 7.05 9.67
CA ARG A 172 -29.10 7.76 8.38
C ARG A 172 -28.42 9.13 8.47
N LEU A 173 -28.68 9.91 9.52
CA LEU A 173 -28.05 11.22 9.70
C LEU A 173 -26.54 11.15 9.89
N SER A 174 -26.00 10.07 10.48
CA SER A 174 -24.56 9.88 10.59
C SER A 174 -23.82 10.04 9.27
N PHE A 175 -24.40 9.51 8.18
CA PHE A 175 -23.82 9.53 6.86
C PHE A 175 -23.75 10.96 6.27
N ALA A 176 -24.72 11.82 6.61
CA ALA A 176 -24.69 13.24 6.27
C ALA A 176 -23.57 13.96 7.03
N VAL A 177 -23.40 13.65 8.31
CA VAL A 177 -22.36 14.24 9.16
C VAL A 177 -20.96 13.78 8.73
N GLU A 178 -20.75 12.49 8.47
CA GLU A 178 -19.46 11.96 7.98
C GLU A 178 -19.04 12.65 6.66
N ILE A 179 -19.99 12.95 5.76
CA ILE A 179 -19.71 13.75 4.55
C ILE A 179 -19.39 15.20 4.92
N ALA A 180 -20.23 15.83 5.75
CA ALA A 180 -20.06 17.22 6.15
C ALA A 180 -18.70 17.48 6.85
N GLU A 181 -18.33 16.67 7.85
CA GLU A 181 -17.10 16.81 8.63
C GLU A 181 -15.84 16.62 7.79
N GLU A 182 -15.84 15.71 6.82
CA GLU A 182 -14.63 15.33 6.08
C GLU A 182 -14.33 16.24 4.89
N PHE A 183 -15.37 16.75 4.22
CA PHE A 183 -15.17 17.84 3.25
C PHE A 183 -14.85 19.17 3.97
N TYR A 184 -15.41 19.43 5.15
CA TYR A 184 -15.06 20.62 5.97
C TYR A 184 -13.64 20.53 6.56
N GLY A 185 -13.23 19.36 7.02
CA GLY A 185 -12.06 19.17 7.88
C GLY A 185 -10.71 18.99 7.18
N ARG A 186 -10.69 18.76 5.85
CA ARG A 186 -9.46 18.35 5.13
C ARG A 186 -8.47 19.47 4.81
N VAL A 187 -8.76 20.70 5.22
CA VAL A 187 -7.97 21.89 4.83
C VAL A 187 -7.53 22.74 6.03
N LYS A 188 -6.87 22.12 7.02
CA LYS A 188 -5.98 22.87 7.94
C LYS A 188 -4.69 23.27 7.21
N GLY A 189 -4.78 24.24 6.30
CA GLY A 189 -3.63 24.81 5.58
C GLY A 189 -3.95 25.59 4.28
N GLN A 190 -5.16 25.45 3.73
CA GLN A 190 -5.75 26.20 2.62
C GLN A 190 -7.27 26.30 2.90
N ASP A 191 -8.08 26.93 2.03
CA ASP A 191 -9.46 27.30 2.35
C ASP A 191 -10.43 26.12 2.55
N VAL A 192 -11.41 26.32 3.45
CA VAL A 192 -12.50 25.37 3.81
C VAL A 192 -13.24 24.91 2.54
N ALA A 193 -13.30 23.61 2.26
CA ALA A 193 -13.85 23.13 0.99
C ALA A 193 -15.34 23.50 0.82
N PHE A 194 -16.18 23.36 1.86
CA PHE A 194 -17.48 24.04 1.96
C PHE A 194 -18.01 24.08 3.40
N GLU A 195 -18.86 25.06 3.73
CA GLU A 195 -19.55 25.14 5.04
C GLU A 195 -20.70 24.11 5.11
N PRO A 196 -20.83 23.34 6.21
CA PRO A 196 -21.88 22.36 6.38
C PRO A 196 -23.25 23.01 6.55
N ALA A 197 -24.32 22.30 6.19
CA ALA A 197 -25.68 22.77 6.38
C ALA A 197 -26.05 22.84 7.87
N LYS A 198 -26.77 23.88 8.29
CA LYS A 198 -27.44 23.87 9.61
C LYS A 198 -28.58 22.86 9.59
N LEU A 199 -28.64 21.98 10.60
CA LEU A 199 -29.67 20.96 10.72
C LEU A 199 -30.88 21.48 11.51
N LEU A 200 -32.06 21.38 10.91
CA LEU A 200 -33.35 21.64 11.54
C LEU A 200 -34.13 20.33 11.65
N TRP A 201 -34.29 19.80 12.86
CA TRP A 201 -35.15 18.66 13.12
C TRP A 201 -36.60 19.12 13.12
N LEU A 202 -37.42 18.58 12.23
CA LEU A 202 -38.82 18.94 12.11
C LEU A 202 -39.72 17.73 12.35
N ILE A 203 -40.38 17.70 13.51
CA ILE A 203 -41.41 16.71 13.81
C ILE A 203 -42.75 17.23 13.29
N GLN A 204 -43.26 16.64 12.22
CA GLN A 204 -44.63 16.87 11.77
C GLN A 204 -45.63 16.09 12.63
N ARG A 205 -46.90 16.55 12.61
CA ARG A 205 -48.04 15.87 13.23
C ARG A 205 -47.78 15.60 14.72
N ASP A 206 -47.17 16.58 15.39
CA ASP A 206 -46.91 16.51 16.82
C ASP A 206 -48.22 16.62 17.60
N PHE A 207 -48.70 15.47 18.08
CA PHE A 207 -49.82 15.33 19.02
C PHE A 207 -49.36 14.69 20.34
N LEU A 208 -48.06 14.47 20.52
CA LEU A 208 -47.51 13.77 21.67
C LEU A 208 -47.37 14.73 22.85
N GLN A 209 -47.78 14.28 24.04
CA GLN A 209 -47.69 15.08 25.26
C GLN A 209 -46.48 14.64 26.10
N GLY A 210 -45.89 15.59 26.83
CA GLY A 210 -44.78 15.33 27.76
C GLY A 210 -43.55 16.17 27.43
N LYS A 211 -42.47 15.50 27.02
CA LYS A 211 -41.18 16.14 26.72
C LYS A 211 -41.30 17.06 25.50
N SER A 212 -40.56 18.16 25.50
CA SER A 212 -40.42 19.01 24.32
C SER A 212 -39.66 18.30 23.20
N VAL A 213 -39.89 18.71 21.96
CA VAL A 213 -39.19 18.14 20.79
C VAL A 213 -37.68 18.41 20.82
N GLN A 214 -37.22 19.51 21.45
CA GLN A 214 -35.79 19.70 21.70
C GLN A 214 -35.23 18.63 22.64
N GLN A 215 -35.89 18.38 23.78
CA GLN A 215 -35.50 17.29 24.69
C GLN A 215 -35.50 15.91 24.03
N MET A 216 -36.40 15.67 23.06
CA MET A 216 -36.40 14.43 22.27
C MET A 216 -35.14 14.30 21.39
N VAL A 217 -34.69 15.39 20.75
CA VAL A 217 -33.42 15.44 20.01
C VAL A 217 -32.24 15.25 20.97
N ASP A 218 -32.21 16.01 22.07
CA ASP A 218 -31.13 15.96 23.07
C ASP A 218 -30.96 14.55 23.67
N GLU A 219 -32.05 13.81 23.87
CA GLU A 219 -32.03 12.41 24.34
C GLU A 219 -31.63 11.43 23.23
N ALA A 220 -32.10 11.63 22.00
CA ALA A 220 -31.72 10.75 20.87
C ALA A 220 -30.22 10.86 20.52
N LEU A 221 -29.59 12.00 20.82
CA LEU A 221 -28.16 12.26 20.67
C LEU A 221 -27.32 11.88 21.92
N GLN A 222 -27.93 11.43 23.02
CA GLN A 222 -27.17 10.95 24.19
C GLN A 222 -26.61 9.54 23.98
N ARG A 223 -25.36 9.30 24.41
CA ARG A 223 -24.74 7.98 24.38
C ARG A 223 -25.55 6.95 25.18
N VAL A 224 -25.74 5.76 24.59
CA VAL A 224 -26.31 4.59 25.25
C VAL A 224 -25.22 3.85 26.03
N PRO A 225 -25.41 3.48 27.32
CA PRO A 225 -24.40 2.77 28.09
C PRO A 225 -23.99 1.42 27.47
N ASN A 226 -22.70 1.20 27.26
CA ASN A 226 -22.16 -0.04 26.66
C ASN A 226 -21.35 -0.89 27.65
N ASN A 227 -21.99 -1.33 28.74
CA ASN A 227 -21.31 -2.08 29.80
C ASN A 227 -20.75 -3.44 29.36
N ASN A 228 -21.25 -3.99 28.25
CA ASN A 228 -20.88 -5.32 27.74
C ASN A 228 -19.83 -5.29 26.63
N GLY A 229 -19.42 -4.10 26.15
CA GLY A 229 -18.49 -3.96 25.02
C GLY A 229 -19.05 -4.43 23.68
N ASP A 230 -20.36 -4.21 23.44
CA ASP A 230 -20.98 -4.51 22.15
C ASP A 230 -20.52 -3.49 21.10
N LYS A 231 -19.87 -3.98 20.04
CA LYS A 231 -19.32 -3.14 18.97
C LYS A 231 -20.39 -2.33 18.25
N TYR A 232 -21.62 -2.85 18.13
CA TYR A 232 -22.71 -2.14 17.46
C TYR A 232 -23.15 -0.92 18.28
N ILE A 233 -23.15 -1.02 19.60
CA ILE A 233 -23.46 0.11 20.49
C ILE A 233 -22.32 1.15 20.44
N ASP A 234 -21.06 0.72 20.36
CA ASP A 234 -19.93 1.65 20.16
C ASP A 234 -20.01 2.39 18.83
N GLU A 235 -20.41 1.72 17.73
CA GLU A 235 -20.62 2.34 16.43
C GLU A 235 -21.76 3.39 16.48
N ILE A 236 -22.92 3.08 17.06
CA ILE A 236 -24.01 4.08 17.21
C ILE A 236 -23.62 5.22 18.15
N ASN A 237 -22.85 4.97 19.21
CA ASN A 237 -22.41 6.04 20.10
C ASN A 237 -21.43 7.00 19.41
N GLN A 238 -20.53 6.51 18.55
CA GLN A 238 -19.66 7.36 17.73
C GLN A 238 -20.50 8.22 16.76
N ILE A 239 -21.54 7.64 16.16
CA ILE A 239 -22.52 8.36 15.34
C ILE A 239 -23.17 9.51 16.12
N ARG A 240 -23.64 9.26 17.34
CA ARG A 240 -24.25 10.27 18.21
C ARG A 240 -23.27 11.37 18.59
N ASP A 241 -22.01 11.05 18.84
CA ASP A 241 -20.96 12.02 19.16
C ASP A 241 -20.72 13.01 18.01
N SER A 242 -20.55 12.51 16.77
CA SER A 242 -20.42 13.38 15.58
C SER A 242 -21.70 14.20 15.33
N LEU A 243 -22.88 13.58 15.49
CA LEU A 243 -24.15 14.31 15.41
C LEU A 243 -24.29 15.40 16.47
N ALA A 244 -23.78 15.21 17.69
CA ALA A 244 -23.80 16.20 18.76
C ALA A 244 -22.87 17.39 18.48
N ILE A 245 -21.75 17.20 17.78
CA ILE A 245 -20.85 18.30 17.37
C ILE A 245 -21.53 19.25 16.37
N MET A 246 -22.34 18.72 15.43
CA MET A 246 -23.26 19.55 14.65
C MET A 246 -24.51 19.97 15.45
N GLY A 247 -24.84 19.18 16.47
CA GLY A 247 -25.97 19.28 17.39
C GLY A 247 -25.97 20.52 18.27
N ASP A 248 -24.79 21.05 18.62
CA ASP A 248 -24.62 22.33 19.33
C ASP A 248 -25.23 23.54 18.57
N ASN A 249 -25.56 23.38 17.28
CA ASN A 249 -26.36 24.33 16.48
C ASN A 249 -27.64 23.71 15.89
N SER A 250 -28.04 22.51 16.31
CA SER A 250 -29.25 21.85 15.80
C SER A 250 -30.49 22.43 16.47
N THR A 251 -31.40 22.95 15.65
CA THR A 251 -32.70 23.44 16.13
C THR A 251 -33.73 22.33 15.99
N ALA A 252 -34.57 22.14 17.00
CA ALA A 252 -35.70 21.22 16.92
C ALA A 252 -37.03 21.98 16.94
N PHE A 253 -37.91 21.67 15.99
CA PHE A 253 -39.22 22.30 15.87
C PHE A 253 -40.33 21.28 15.63
N SER A 254 -41.56 21.63 16.00
CA SER A 254 -42.72 20.76 15.81
C SER A 254 -43.92 21.49 15.21
N LEU A 255 -44.52 20.85 14.21
CA LEU A 255 -45.77 21.28 13.59
C LEU A 255 -46.89 20.35 14.04
N PRO A 256 -48.02 20.88 14.53
CA PRO A 256 -49.23 20.08 14.74
C PRO A 256 -49.77 19.58 13.40
N GLN A 257 -50.79 18.73 13.43
CA GLN A 257 -51.43 18.28 12.18
C GLN A 257 -52.23 19.45 11.55
N PRO A 258 -52.05 19.77 10.25
CA PRO A 258 -52.71 20.94 9.64
C PRO A 258 -54.24 20.83 9.58
N HIS A 259 -54.74 19.62 9.27
CA HIS A 259 -56.16 19.30 9.22
C HIS A 259 -56.38 17.79 9.37
N LEU A 260 -57.56 17.36 9.81
CA LEU A 260 -57.89 15.94 9.99
C LEU A 260 -57.91 15.15 8.65
N GLN A 261 -58.47 15.74 7.59
CA GLN A 261 -58.56 15.13 6.26
C GLN A 261 -57.24 15.27 5.48
N ARG A 262 -56.28 14.40 5.77
CA ARG A 262 -54.93 14.40 5.19
C ARG A 262 -54.88 14.27 3.66
N THR A 263 -55.92 13.75 3.03
CA THR A 263 -56.01 13.59 1.56
C THR A 263 -56.44 14.86 0.83
N GLN A 264 -57.04 15.83 1.53
CA GLN A 264 -57.60 17.05 0.94
C GLN A 264 -56.79 18.30 1.29
N LEU A 265 -55.61 18.16 1.91
CA LEU A 265 -54.75 19.27 2.33
C LEU A 265 -54.37 20.26 1.21
N CYS A 266 -54.49 19.86 -0.05
CA CYS A 266 -54.25 20.71 -1.21
C CYS A 266 -55.49 21.43 -1.76
N GLU A 267 -56.69 21.00 -1.36
CA GLU A 267 -57.98 21.60 -1.70
C GLU A 267 -58.41 22.66 -0.68
N LEU A 268 -57.76 22.69 0.49
CA LEU A 268 -58.10 23.56 1.63
C LEU A 268 -57.34 24.89 1.57
N GLU A 269 -58.05 25.98 1.86
CA GLU A 269 -57.46 27.29 2.08
C GLU A 269 -56.88 27.43 3.50
N ASP A 270 -55.97 28.39 3.71
CA ASP A 270 -55.37 28.69 5.03
C ASP A 270 -56.43 28.84 6.15
N LYS A 271 -57.59 29.43 5.84
CA LYS A 271 -58.71 29.63 6.78
C LYS A 271 -59.37 28.34 7.29
N GLU A 272 -59.12 27.21 6.63
CA GLU A 272 -59.67 25.88 6.96
C GLU A 272 -58.64 25.00 7.69
N LEU A 273 -57.38 25.45 7.78
CA LEU A 273 -56.35 24.80 8.57
C LEU A 273 -56.48 25.14 10.05
N ASP A 274 -55.90 24.29 10.90
CA ASP A 274 -55.86 24.53 12.35
C ASP A 274 -55.16 25.87 12.66
N PRO A 275 -55.75 26.79 13.45
CA PRO A 275 -55.13 28.07 13.80
C PRO A 275 -53.77 27.93 14.50
N LEU A 276 -53.58 26.89 15.31
CA LEU A 276 -52.29 26.57 15.93
C LEU A 276 -51.28 26.10 14.87
N TYR A 277 -51.72 25.38 13.84
CA TYR A 277 -50.85 25.04 12.72
C TYR A 277 -50.37 26.29 11.97
N LEU A 278 -51.26 27.23 11.65
CA LEU A 278 -50.88 28.49 11.00
C LEU A 278 -49.85 29.27 11.84
N GLN A 279 -50.11 29.43 13.14
CA GLN A 279 -49.18 30.11 14.06
C GLN A 279 -47.81 29.41 14.10
N ARG A 280 -47.78 28.08 14.15
CA ARG A 280 -46.53 27.29 14.18
C ARG A 280 -45.81 27.27 12.83
N ARG A 281 -46.54 27.30 11.71
CA ARG A 281 -45.99 27.45 10.36
C ARG A 281 -45.27 28.78 10.21
N ASP A 282 -45.87 29.87 10.67
CA ASP A 282 -45.28 31.20 10.48
C ASP A 282 -44.09 31.42 11.43
N GLN A 283 -44.10 30.82 12.63
CA GLN A 283 -42.89 30.65 13.47
C GLN A 283 -41.78 29.86 12.75
N LEU A 284 -42.13 28.75 12.08
CA LEU A 284 -41.16 27.94 11.33
C LEU A 284 -40.54 28.73 10.17
N LYS A 285 -41.33 29.55 9.44
CA LYS A 285 -40.80 30.44 8.39
C LYS A 285 -39.74 31.40 8.94
N GLN A 286 -39.99 31.99 10.12
CA GLN A 286 -39.02 32.88 10.79
C GLN A 286 -37.74 32.13 11.20
N ILE A 287 -37.88 30.95 11.82
CA ILE A 287 -36.74 30.10 12.21
C ILE A 287 -35.90 29.74 10.98
N VAL A 288 -36.50 29.18 9.93
CA VAL A 288 -35.79 28.85 8.68
C VAL A 288 -35.09 30.08 8.12
N SER A 289 -35.77 31.23 8.03
CA SER A 289 -35.18 32.49 7.54
C SER A 289 -33.94 32.91 8.33
N SER A 290 -34.00 32.86 9.67
CA SER A 290 -32.84 33.15 10.55
C SER A 290 -31.70 32.12 10.46
N MET A 291 -31.99 30.90 10.02
CA MET A 291 -30.99 29.85 9.85
C MET A 291 -30.21 30.01 8.54
N ILE A 292 -30.84 30.57 7.50
CA ILE A 292 -30.26 30.72 6.16
C ILE A 292 -28.95 31.52 6.20
N LYS A 293 -27.98 31.05 5.40
CA LYS A 293 -26.74 31.74 5.05
C LYS A 293 -26.38 31.39 3.59
N PRO A 294 -25.66 32.26 2.86
CA PRO A 294 -25.04 31.91 1.58
C PRO A 294 -24.26 30.60 1.67
N LYS A 295 -24.33 29.76 0.65
CA LYS A 295 -23.53 28.54 0.58
C LYS A 295 -22.07 28.92 0.28
N ILE A 296 -21.19 28.67 1.24
CA ILE A 296 -19.76 28.92 1.11
C ILE A 296 -19.04 27.64 0.68
N VAL A 297 -18.23 27.74 -0.38
CA VAL A 297 -17.37 26.69 -0.96
C VAL A 297 -15.99 27.30 -1.23
N GLN A 298 -14.92 26.68 -0.76
CA GLN A 298 -13.54 27.19 -0.86
C GLN A 298 -13.40 28.65 -0.36
N GLY A 299 -14.07 28.96 0.75
CA GLY A 299 -14.10 30.30 1.34
C GLY A 299 -14.88 31.37 0.55
N ARG A 300 -15.60 31.00 -0.51
CA ARG A 300 -16.36 31.92 -1.38
C ARG A 300 -17.84 31.54 -1.45
N THR A 301 -18.70 32.53 -1.63
CA THR A 301 -20.12 32.31 -1.92
C THR A 301 -20.32 31.85 -3.36
N LEU A 302 -21.25 30.93 -3.59
CA LEU A 302 -21.59 30.45 -4.94
C LEU A 302 -22.68 31.32 -5.59
N ASN A 303 -22.48 31.71 -6.85
CA ASN A 303 -23.57 32.14 -7.75
C ASN A 303 -24.23 30.93 -8.46
N GLY A 304 -25.26 31.17 -9.28
CA GLY A 304 -25.99 30.14 -10.01
C GLY A 304 -25.16 29.23 -10.91
N THR A 305 -24.17 29.79 -11.61
CA THR A 305 -23.30 29.01 -12.51
C THR A 305 -22.32 28.15 -11.71
N GLU A 306 -21.79 28.68 -10.61
CA GLU A 306 -20.87 27.97 -9.72
C GLU A 306 -21.61 26.87 -8.93
N PHE A 307 -22.84 27.12 -8.47
CA PHE A 307 -23.68 26.13 -7.79
C PHE A 307 -24.03 24.93 -8.69
N VAL A 308 -24.39 25.17 -9.95
CA VAL A 308 -24.62 24.07 -10.92
C VAL A 308 -23.33 23.28 -11.22
N THR A 309 -22.18 23.97 -11.27
CA THR A 309 -20.87 23.31 -11.46
C THR A 309 -20.53 22.43 -10.25
N PHE A 310 -20.72 22.94 -9.04
CA PHE A 310 -20.54 22.21 -7.78
C PHE A 310 -21.46 20.98 -7.68
N LEU A 311 -22.75 21.15 -7.97
CA LEU A 311 -23.73 20.05 -8.07
C LEU A 311 -23.26 18.94 -9.01
N GLY A 312 -22.80 19.29 -10.21
CA GLY A 312 -22.29 18.31 -11.17
C GLY A 312 -21.07 17.53 -10.66
N GLN A 313 -20.10 18.21 -10.04
CA GLN A 313 -18.91 17.57 -9.47
C GLN A 313 -19.25 16.58 -8.35
N ILE A 314 -20.13 16.95 -7.42
CA ILE A 314 -20.53 16.08 -6.31
C ILE A 314 -21.33 14.87 -6.82
N LEU A 315 -22.24 15.07 -7.79
CA LEU A 315 -23.01 13.98 -8.40
C LEU A 315 -22.12 13.00 -9.18
N GLU A 316 -21.09 13.49 -9.87
CA GLU A 316 -20.12 12.62 -10.55
C GLU A 316 -19.33 11.76 -9.54
N ALA A 317 -18.85 12.37 -8.44
CA ALA A 317 -18.14 11.66 -7.39
C ALA A 317 -19.00 10.59 -6.67
N LEU A 318 -20.28 10.89 -6.41
CA LEU A 318 -21.26 9.93 -5.88
C LEU A 318 -21.50 8.75 -6.84
N ASN A 319 -21.64 9.02 -8.15
CA ASN A 319 -21.92 7.98 -9.14
C ASN A 319 -20.72 7.09 -9.47
N LYS A 320 -19.49 7.61 -9.38
CA LYS A 320 -18.25 6.83 -9.49
C LYS A 320 -17.97 5.97 -8.25
N GLY A 321 -18.67 6.22 -7.13
CA GLY A 321 -18.36 5.63 -5.84
C GLY A 321 -17.08 6.19 -5.21
N GLU A 322 -16.61 7.35 -5.67
CA GLU A 322 -15.56 8.11 -4.99
C GLU A 322 -16.07 8.60 -3.64
N ILE A 323 -17.34 9.02 -3.58
CA ILE A 323 -18.09 9.14 -2.33
C ILE A 323 -18.92 7.85 -2.16
N PRO A 324 -18.54 6.92 -1.25
CA PRO A 324 -19.32 5.71 -1.01
C PRO A 324 -20.72 6.05 -0.50
N SER A 325 -21.71 5.33 -1.02
CA SER A 325 -23.14 5.55 -0.71
C SER A 325 -23.68 4.65 0.40
N THR A 326 -22.90 3.70 0.91
CA THR A 326 -23.34 2.73 1.93
C THR A 326 -22.16 2.22 2.76
N GLY A 327 -22.35 2.14 4.08
CA GLY A 327 -21.30 1.82 5.05
C GLY A 327 -20.49 3.07 5.44
N SER A 328 -19.81 3.00 6.59
CA SER A 328 -19.02 4.14 7.09
C SER A 328 -17.97 4.56 6.05
N LEU A 329 -18.01 5.84 5.64
CA LEU A 329 -17.14 6.42 4.61
C LEU A 329 -15.66 6.22 4.98
N VAL A 330 -15.39 6.32 6.29
CA VAL A 330 -14.12 6.01 6.95
C VAL A 330 -13.51 4.73 6.44
N GLN A 331 -14.26 3.63 6.44
CA GLN A 331 -13.69 2.31 6.17
C GLN A 331 -13.28 2.16 4.70
N VAL A 332 -14.05 2.75 3.78
CA VAL A 332 -13.79 2.70 2.34
C VAL A 332 -12.59 3.56 1.97
N PHE A 333 -12.55 4.82 2.43
CA PHE A 333 -11.41 5.71 2.17
C PHE A 333 -10.13 5.22 2.87
N ASN A 334 -10.23 4.80 4.14
CA ASN A 334 -9.07 4.27 4.85
C ASN A 334 -8.55 2.97 4.22
N LYS A 335 -9.36 2.15 3.56
CA LYS A 335 -8.85 0.97 2.84
C LYS A 335 -7.80 1.35 1.78
N ALA A 336 -8.08 2.32 0.92
CA ALA A 336 -7.14 2.77 -0.10
C ALA A 336 -5.88 3.42 0.52
N ILE A 337 -6.02 4.09 1.66
CA ILE A 337 -4.90 4.71 2.39
C ILE A 337 -4.05 3.64 3.08
N LEU A 338 -4.66 2.61 3.69
CA LEU A 338 -3.99 1.44 4.26
C LEU A 338 -3.16 0.72 3.19
N GLU A 339 -3.72 0.48 2.00
CA GLU A 339 -3.01 -0.12 0.87
C GLU A 339 -1.79 0.72 0.46
N ARG A 340 -1.90 2.06 0.40
CA ARG A 340 -0.75 2.95 0.15
C ARG A 340 0.29 2.92 1.28
N CYS A 341 -0.13 2.90 2.55
CA CYS A 341 0.78 2.83 3.69
C CYS A 341 1.53 1.49 3.73
N LEU A 342 0.85 0.38 3.43
CA LEU A 342 1.45 -0.94 3.30
C LEU A 342 2.41 -1.01 2.10
N LYS A 343 2.12 -0.32 0.99
CA LYS A 343 3.06 -0.20 -0.13
C LYS A 343 4.35 0.52 0.28
N VAL A 344 4.26 1.68 0.94
CA VAL A 344 5.43 2.43 1.45
C VAL A 344 6.22 1.59 2.47
N TYR A 345 5.54 0.91 3.38
CA TYR A 345 6.16 -0.01 4.34
C TYR A 345 6.93 -1.13 3.62
N ASN A 346 6.33 -1.79 2.62
CA ASN A 346 6.99 -2.84 1.82
C ASN A 346 8.20 -2.31 1.04
N GLU A 347 8.07 -1.15 0.38
CA GLU A 347 9.18 -0.51 -0.33
C GLU A 347 10.34 -0.13 0.60
N ARG A 348 10.04 0.30 1.83
CA ARG A 348 11.05 0.64 2.84
C ARG A 348 11.74 -0.61 3.40
N MET A 349 10.98 -1.66 3.71
CA MET A 349 11.51 -2.96 4.14
C MET A 349 12.35 -3.65 3.06
N GLY A 350 11.95 -3.54 1.78
CA GLY A 350 12.71 -4.09 0.65
C GLY A 350 14.13 -3.53 0.53
N ARG A 351 14.37 -2.30 0.98
CA ARG A 351 15.71 -1.66 1.01
C ARG A 351 16.66 -2.25 2.06
N ALA A 352 16.18 -3.12 2.97
CA ALA A 352 17.03 -3.74 3.98
C ALA A 352 18.09 -4.68 3.38
N GLY A 353 17.80 -5.28 2.21
CA GLY A 353 18.72 -6.19 1.50
C GLY A 353 19.00 -7.47 2.29
N LEU A 354 18.04 -8.39 2.33
CA LEU A 354 18.17 -9.66 3.07
C LEU A 354 19.34 -10.52 2.51
N PRO A 355 20.03 -11.32 3.36
CA PRO A 355 19.83 -11.47 4.81
C PRO A 355 20.56 -10.40 5.66
N VAL A 356 19.97 -10.06 6.81
CA VAL A 356 20.50 -9.09 7.79
C VAL A 356 20.36 -9.59 9.23
N SER A 357 21.10 -8.98 10.17
CA SER A 357 20.92 -9.23 11.61
C SER A 357 19.52 -8.86 12.09
N VAL A 358 19.07 -9.48 13.19
CA VAL A 358 17.74 -9.25 13.78
C VAL A 358 17.59 -7.77 14.19
N ASP A 359 18.59 -7.19 14.84
CA ASP A 359 18.56 -5.78 15.26
C ASP A 359 18.45 -4.82 14.07
N LYS A 360 19.16 -5.10 12.98
CA LYS A 360 19.09 -4.29 11.76
C LYS A 360 17.72 -4.42 11.10
N LEU A 361 17.14 -5.64 11.05
CA LEU A 361 15.79 -5.85 10.54
C LEU A 361 14.74 -5.10 11.39
N GLN A 362 14.91 -5.08 12.72
CA GLN A 362 14.05 -4.34 13.63
C GLN A 362 14.15 -2.82 13.42
N GLN A 363 15.36 -2.27 13.27
CA GLN A 363 15.56 -0.84 12.94
C GLN A 363 14.88 -0.46 11.61
N PHE A 364 14.94 -1.31 10.58
CA PHE A 364 14.22 -1.09 9.33
C PHE A 364 12.70 -1.15 9.52
N HIS A 365 12.19 -2.07 10.36
CA HIS A 365 10.77 -2.15 10.72
C HIS A 365 10.28 -0.89 11.43
N ASP A 366 11.00 -0.43 12.45
CA ASP A 366 10.60 0.74 13.24
C ASP A 366 10.57 2.00 12.37
N LEU A 367 11.60 2.21 11.53
CA LEU A 367 11.64 3.31 10.56
C LEU A 367 10.53 3.22 9.50
N ALA A 368 10.26 2.03 8.96
CA ALA A 368 9.21 1.82 7.96
C ALA A 368 7.80 2.00 8.55
N LYS A 369 7.60 1.56 9.80
CA LYS A 369 6.36 1.71 10.54
C LYS A 369 6.09 3.18 10.87
N ASP A 370 7.10 3.92 11.30
CA ASP A 370 6.99 5.36 11.54
C ASP A 370 6.70 6.15 10.25
N GLU A 371 7.33 5.78 9.14
CA GLU A 371 7.08 6.39 7.82
C GLU A 371 5.64 6.11 7.34
N ALA A 372 5.17 4.86 7.49
CA ALA A 372 3.79 4.47 7.18
C ALA A 372 2.75 5.13 8.10
N ARG A 373 3.02 5.24 9.41
CA ARG A 373 2.16 5.95 10.37
C ARG A 373 2.09 7.45 10.06
N LYS A 374 3.22 8.13 9.82
CA LYS A 374 3.24 9.55 9.41
C LYS A 374 2.49 9.81 8.10
N LEU A 375 2.45 8.84 7.19
CA LEU A 375 1.63 8.92 5.98
C LEU A 375 0.13 8.74 6.30
N PHE A 376 -0.20 7.76 7.14
CA PHE A 376 -1.56 7.50 7.59
C PHE A 376 -2.13 8.72 8.34
N ASP A 377 -1.42 9.23 9.35
CA ASP A 377 -1.82 10.39 10.17
C ASP A 377 -2.12 11.64 9.31
N LYS A 378 -1.42 11.81 8.18
CA LYS A 378 -1.62 12.91 7.23
C LYS A 378 -2.80 12.74 6.27
N GLN A 379 -3.23 11.50 5.98
CA GLN A 379 -4.19 11.23 4.90
C GLN A 379 -5.50 10.57 5.34
N HIS A 380 -5.49 9.88 6.49
CA HIS A 380 -6.61 9.11 6.99
C HIS A 380 -7.88 9.94 7.17
N PHE A 381 -8.99 9.24 6.99
CA PHE A 381 -10.36 9.72 7.11
C PHE A 381 -10.89 9.36 8.50
N GLY A 382 -11.72 10.24 9.07
CA GLY A 382 -12.48 10.06 10.31
C GLY A 382 -11.60 10.12 11.56
N LYS A 383 -11.37 11.31 12.13
CA LYS A 383 -10.54 11.47 13.35
C LYS A 383 -11.04 10.66 14.54
N HIS A 384 -12.35 10.56 14.73
CA HIS A 384 -12.96 9.79 15.81
C HIS A 384 -12.94 8.26 15.54
N HIS A 385 -12.99 7.86 14.26
CA HIS A 385 -12.92 6.47 13.81
C HIS A 385 -11.49 5.99 13.45
N ALA A 386 -10.50 6.87 13.62
CA ALA A 386 -9.11 6.61 13.30
C ALA A 386 -8.53 5.43 14.09
N ALA A 387 -8.92 5.28 15.36
CA ALA A 387 -8.35 4.28 16.26
C ALA A 387 -8.48 2.84 15.73
N HIS A 388 -9.66 2.47 15.20
CA HIS A 388 -9.89 1.16 14.59
C HIS A 388 -9.07 0.98 13.30
N SER A 389 -8.96 2.03 12.48
CA SER A 389 -8.20 2.00 11.23
C SER A 389 -6.68 1.92 11.48
N ILE A 390 -6.18 2.59 12.53
CA ILE A 390 -4.78 2.51 12.99
C ILE A 390 -4.48 1.10 13.55
N SER A 391 -5.38 0.54 14.37
CA SER A 391 -5.24 -0.84 14.86
C SER A 391 -5.13 -1.83 13.70
N LYS A 392 -5.96 -1.65 12.66
CA LYS A 392 -5.92 -2.47 11.44
C LYS A 392 -4.62 -2.28 10.64
N LEU A 393 -4.08 -1.05 10.56
CA LEU A 393 -2.75 -0.80 9.96
C LEU A 393 -1.65 -1.56 10.71
N ASP A 394 -1.62 -1.47 12.04
CA ASP A 394 -0.63 -2.18 12.86
C ASP A 394 -0.75 -3.71 12.75
N GLU A 395 -1.97 -4.25 12.63
CA GLU A 395 -2.18 -5.68 12.39
C GLU A 395 -1.63 -6.14 11.04
N GLU A 396 -1.90 -5.42 9.95
CA GLU A 396 -1.35 -5.75 8.64
C GLU A 396 0.17 -5.57 8.59
N ILE A 397 0.71 -4.50 9.19
CA ILE A 397 2.17 -4.31 9.34
C ILE A 397 2.81 -5.48 10.10
N LYS A 398 2.20 -5.97 11.18
CA LYS A 398 2.67 -7.16 11.92
C LYS A 398 2.68 -8.42 11.06
N LYS A 399 1.66 -8.65 10.23
CA LYS A 399 1.61 -9.79 9.28
C LYS A 399 2.73 -9.70 8.26
N VAL A 400 2.92 -8.54 7.62
CA VAL A 400 3.98 -8.33 6.64
C VAL A 400 5.37 -8.47 7.29
N PHE A 401 5.58 -7.91 8.49
CA PHE A 401 6.85 -8.04 9.22
C PHE A 401 7.22 -9.51 9.51
N ARG A 402 6.24 -10.34 9.93
CA ARG A 402 6.47 -11.78 10.12
C ARG A 402 6.96 -12.47 8.84
N ASN A 403 6.40 -12.11 7.68
CA ASN A 403 6.83 -12.66 6.39
C ASN A 403 8.28 -12.25 6.05
N PHE A 404 8.66 -11.00 6.32
CA PHE A 404 10.06 -10.55 6.19
C PHE A 404 11.00 -11.28 7.16
N GLY A 405 10.57 -11.56 8.40
CA GLY A 405 11.33 -12.35 9.36
C GLY A 405 11.61 -13.77 8.85
N GLN A 406 10.58 -14.47 8.36
CA GLN A 406 10.72 -15.81 7.77
C GLN A 406 11.61 -15.80 6.51
N ALA A 407 11.46 -14.80 5.64
CA ALA A 407 12.32 -14.64 4.47
C ALA A 407 13.79 -14.39 4.84
N ASN A 408 14.04 -13.59 5.89
CA ASN A 408 15.38 -13.32 6.40
C ASN A 408 16.03 -14.58 6.98
N GLU A 409 15.29 -15.36 7.76
CA GLU A 409 15.74 -16.64 8.33
C GLU A 409 16.07 -17.67 7.24
N TYR A 410 15.21 -17.80 6.22
CA TYR A 410 15.45 -18.68 5.08
C TYR A 410 16.71 -18.28 4.29
N GLN A 411 16.87 -17.00 3.95
CA GLN A 411 18.04 -16.54 3.19
C GLN A 411 19.33 -16.62 4.01
N SER A 412 19.29 -16.30 5.30
CA SER A 412 20.42 -16.46 6.23
C SER A 412 20.84 -17.93 6.32
N SER A 413 19.88 -18.84 6.48
CA SER A 413 20.14 -20.29 6.52
C SER A 413 20.75 -20.80 5.21
N LYS A 414 20.21 -20.38 4.06
CA LYS A 414 20.74 -20.76 2.74
C LYS A 414 22.18 -20.28 2.52
N LEU A 415 22.49 -19.05 2.93
CA LEU A 415 23.83 -18.47 2.81
C LEU A 415 24.84 -19.20 3.72
N CYS A 416 24.46 -19.44 4.97
CA CYS A 416 25.33 -20.09 5.95
C CYS A 416 25.52 -21.59 5.71
N GLU A 417 24.53 -22.32 5.19
CA GLU A 417 24.68 -23.71 4.75
C GLU A 417 25.60 -23.82 3.52
N ALA A 418 25.49 -22.90 2.55
CA ALA A 418 26.38 -22.87 1.39
C ALA A 418 27.85 -22.65 1.80
N ARG A 419 28.12 -21.71 2.71
CA ARG A 419 29.47 -21.49 3.28
C ARG A 419 29.93 -22.63 4.20
N PHE A 420 29.01 -23.31 4.88
CA PHE A 420 29.33 -24.51 5.67
C PHE A 420 29.79 -25.65 4.76
N SER A 421 29.03 -25.94 3.70
CA SER A 421 29.32 -27.01 2.72
C SER A 421 30.64 -26.73 1.98
N GLU A 422 30.87 -25.50 1.50
CA GLU A 422 32.12 -25.11 0.83
C GLU A 422 33.35 -25.33 1.73
N CYS A 423 33.21 -25.10 3.03
CA CYS A 423 34.27 -25.38 4.00
C CYS A 423 34.42 -26.87 4.30
N GLU A 424 33.32 -27.63 4.41
CA GLU A 424 33.34 -29.08 4.61
C GLU A 424 34.05 -29.79 3.45
N ASP A 425 33.65 -29.50 2.20
CA ASP A 425 34.31 -30.00 0.97
C ASP A 425 35.82 -29.70 0.97
N LYS A 426 36.20 -28.49 1.40
CA LYS A 426 37.60 -28.05 1.47
C LYS A 426 38.39 -28.77 2.57
N MET A 427 37.76 -29.05 3.71
CA MET A 427 38.36 -29.83 4.79
C MET A 427 38.52 -31.30 4.40
N GLU A 428 37.60 -31.88 3.62
CA GLU A 428 37.74 -33.24 3.08
C GLU A 428 38.88 -33.31 2.05
N GLN A 429 38.96 -32.36 1.11
CA GLN A 429 40.07 -32.29 0.14
C GLN A 429 41.45 -32.22 0.82
N LEU A 430 41.57 -31.50 1.93
CA LEU A 430 42.81 -31.38 2.70
C LEU A 430 43.16 -32.65 3.52
N GLN A 431 42.21 -33.55 3.78
CA GLN A 431 42.47 -34.86 4.41
C GLN A 431 43.05 -35.89 3.42
N VAL A 432 42.76 -35.75 2.12
CA VAL A 432 43.14 -36.70 1.05
C VAL A 432 44.41 -36.26 0.28
N LEU A 433 45.18 -35.28 0.81
CA LEU A 433 46.48 -34.89 0.24
C LEU A 433 47.43 -36.10 0.12
N LYS A 434 48.22 -36.14 -0.97
CA LYS A 434 49.13 -37.27 -1.24
C LYS A 434 50.35 -37.20 -0.32
N LEU A 435 50.92 -36.00 -0.17
CA LEU A 435 51.92 -35.71 0.84
C LEU A 435 51.24 -34.98 2.01
N PRO A 436 51.24 -35.55 3.23
CA PRO A 436 50.62 -34.91 4.39
C PRO A 436 51.43 -33.66 4.78
N SER A 437 50.75 -32.52 4.95
CA SER A 437 51.30 -31.30 5.55
C SER A 437 50.29 -30.68 6.51
N MET A 438 50.70 -30.49 7.77
CA MET A 438 49.88 -29.86 8.80
C MET A 438 49.76 -28.34 8.59
N ALA A 439 50.81 -27.68 8.08
CA ALA A 439 50.76 -26.25 7.77
C ALA A 439 49.71 -25.91 6.70
N LYS A 440 49.59 -26.75 5.66
CA LYS A 440 48.58 -26.61 4.59
C LYS A 440 47.15 -26.84 5.11
N PHE A 441 46.97 -27.76 6.07
CA PHE A 441 45.69 -27.99 6.75
C PHE A 441 45.30 -26.81 7.66
N ASP A 442 46.19 -26.36 8.55
CA ASP A 442 45.90 -25.25 9.48
C ASP A 442 45.65 -23.92 8.72
N ALA A 443 46.34 -23.68 7.59
CA ALA A 443 46.04 -22.53 6.72
C ALA A 443 44.63 -22.61 6.10
N GLY A 444 44.22 -23.80 5.65
CA GLY A 444 42.86 -24.04 5.16
C GLY A 444 41.79 -23.86 6.25
N PHE A 445 42.07 -24.34 7.46
CA PHE A 445 41.23 -24.23 8.65
C PHE A 445 40.97 -22.76 9.03
N ILE A 446 42.03 -21.94 9.12
CA ILE A 446 41.93 -20.52 9.45
C ILE A 446 41.11 -19.78 8.40
N LEU A 447 41.40 -20.01 7.11
CA LEU A 447 40.69 -19.40 5.99
C LEU A 447 39.19 -19.76 6.00
N CYS A 448 38.86 -21.02 6.28
CA CYS A 448 37.49 -21.51 6.47
C CYS A 448 36.74 -20.74 7.57
N ASN A 449 37.35 -20.64 8.76
CA ASN A 449 36.73 -19.98 9.90
C ASN A 449 36.52 -18.48 9.64
N GLN A 450 37.52 -17.82 9.04
CA GLN A 450 37.44 -16.40 8.66
C GLN A 450 36.38 -16.14 7.57
N SER A 451 36.32 -16.96 6.51
CA SER A 451 35.32 -16.78 5.45
C SER A 451 33.91 -16.99 5.97
N PHE A 452 33.70 -18.00 6.82
CA PHE A 452 32.42 -18.23 7.47
C PHE A 452 32.04 -17.06 8.39
N GLU A 453 32.97 -16.55 9.20
CA GLU A 453 32.71 -15.46 10.13
C GLU A 453 32.39 -14.12 9.45
N MET A 454 32.99 -13.84 8.29
CA MET A 454 32.66 -12.63 7.51
C MET A 454 31.37 -12.78 6.70
N ASP A 455 31.17 -13.91 6.01
CA ASP A 455 30.11 -14.02 4.99
C ASP A 455 28.77 -14.55 5.54
N CYS A 456 28.78 -15.35 6.60
CA CYS A 456 27.54 -15.82 7.22
C CYS A 456 26.93 -14.70 8.08
N VAL A 457 25.77 -14.20 7.67
CA VAL A 457 25.04 -13.07 8.27
C VAL A 457 23.58 -13.45 8.55
N GLY A 458 23.02 -12.90 9.62
CA GLY A 458 21.61 -13.06 9.99
C GLY A 458 21.36 -14.08 11.11
N PRO A 459 20.09 -14.40 11.40
CA PRO A 459 19.70 -15.19 12.57
C PRO A 459 20.26 -16.62 12.57
N ALA A 460 20.55 -17.20 11.40
CA ALA A 460 21.09 -18.55 11.32
C ALA A 460 22.54 -18.65 11.84
N LYS A 461 23.29 -17.52 11.86
CA LYS A 461 24.74 -17.49 12.12
C LYS A 461 25.15 -18.25 13.37
N GLU A 462 24.49 -18.02 14.50
CA GLU A 462 24.87 -18.64 15.77
C GLU A 462 24.71 -20.17 15.74
N SER A 463 23.63 -20.67 15.13
CA SER A 463 23.38 -22.10 14.97
C SER A 463 24.44 -22.76 14.08
N TYR A 464 24.75 -22.14 12.93
CA TYR A 464 25.79 -22.63 12.02
C TYR A 464 27.20 -22.51 12.59
N GLN A 465 27.50 -21.50 13.41
CA GLN A 465 28.79 -21.35 14.09
C GLN A 465 29.04 -22.51 15.08
N ARG A 466 28.00 -22.97 15.79
CA ARG A 466 28.06 -24.17 16.64
C ARG A 466 28.19 -25.48 15.83
N ARG A 467 27.64 -25.55 14.61
CA ARG A 467 27.86 -26.68 13.68
C ARG A 467 29.30 -26.67 13.14
N MET A 468 29.76 -25.51 12.67
CA MET A 468 31.09 -25.27 12.10
C MET A 468 32.21 -25.64 13.06
N SER A 469 32.18 -25.12 14.29
CA SER A 469 33.19 -25.44 15.32
C SER A 469 33.28 -26.94 15.64
N LYS A 470 32.16 -27.66 15.64
CA LYS A 470 32.14 -29.13 15.82
C LYS A 470 32.71 -29.88 14.61
N MET A 471 32.34 -29.48 13.39
CA MET A 471 32.89 -30.06 12.15
C MET A 471 34.41 -29.85 12.09
N LEU A 472 34.87 -28.61 12.26
CA LEU A 472 36.29 -28.24 12.25
C LEU A 472 37.09 -29.01 13.32
N ALA A 473 36.58 -29.13 14.54
CA ALA A 473 37.22 -29.93 15.59
C ALA A 473 37.32 -31.42 15.23
N ARG A 474 36.26 -32.00 14.66
CA ARG A 474 36.24 -33.41 14.20
C ARG A 474 37.24 -33.63 13.05
N SER A 475 37.20 -32.78 12.02
CA SER A 475 38.08 -32.85 10.86
C SER A 475 39.55 -32.72 11.26
N ARG A 476 39.87 -31.82 12.21
CA ARG A 476 41.23 -31.70 12.76
C ARG A 476 41.69 -32.95 13.51
N ALA A 477 40.82 -33.55 14.33
CA ALA A 477 41.16 -34.77 15.07
C ALA A 477 41.37 -35.98 14.14
N LEU A 478 40.54 -36.12 13.09
CA LEU A 478 40.71 -37.14 12.05
C LEU A 478 42.01 -36.91 11.26
N PHE A 479 42.26 -35.67 10.82
CA PHE A 479 43.47 -35.30 10.10
C PHE A 479 44.74 -35.64 10.90
N ILE A 480 44.84 -35.25 12.17
CA ILE A 480 46.03 -35.52 13.00
C ILE A 480 46.29 -37.03 13.15
N LYS A 481 45.23 -37.84 13.29
CA LYS A 481 45.35 -39.30 13.39
C LYS A 481 45.90 -39.91 12.11
N GLU A 482 45.38 -39.50 10.95
CA GLU A 482 45.78 -40.05 9.66
C GLU A 482 47.12 -39.47 9.17
N TYR A 483 47.40 -38.20 9.49
CA TYR A 483 48.66 -37.49 9.22
C TYR A 483 49.85 -38.28 9.74
N ASN A 484 49.86 -38.66 11.03
CA ASN A 484 51.01 -39.35 11.63
C ASN A 484 51.27 -40.73 10.97
N ASN A 485 50.21 -41.46 10.63
CA ASN A 485 50.31 -42.77 9.95
C ASN A 485 50.80 -42.63 8.50
N LYS A 486 50.29 -41.63 7.76
CA LYS A 486 50.76 -41.30 6.40
C LYS A 486 52.22 -40.83 6.41
N LEU A 487 52.58 -39.96 7.36
CA LEU A 487 53.94 -39.46 7.54
C LEU A 487 54.92 -40.61 7.82
N PHE A 488 54.61 -41.49 8.78
CA PHE A 488 55.43 -42.66 9.07
C PHE A 488 55.65 -43.53 7.82
N SER A 489 54.57 -43.83 7.08
CA SER A 489 54.63 -44.63 5.85
C SER A 489 55.49 -43.95 4.77
N TRP A 490 55.35 -42.64 4.58
CA TRP A 490 56.15 -41.86 3.65
C TRP A 490 57.62 -41.76 4.04
N LEU A 491 57.94 -41.64 5.34
CA LEU A 491 59.33 -41.62 5.83
C LEU A 491 60.02 -42.97 5.61
N VAL A 492 59.32 -44.09 5.80
CA VAL A 492 59.84 -45.43 5.49
C VAL A 492 60.14 -45.54 3.98
N ILE A 493 59.19 -45.18 3.11
CA ILE A 493 59.38 -45.17 1.64
C ILE A 493 60.55 -44.25 1.25
N PHE A 494 60.60 -43.04 1.79
CA PHE A 494 61.64 -42.05 1.52
C PHE A 494 63.02 -42.52 1.93
N SER A 495 63.15 -43.17 3.10
CA SER A 495 64.43 -43.73 3.56
C SER A 495 64.96 -44.82 2.63
N LEU A 496 64.09 -45.74 2.16
CA LEU A 496 64.46 -46.77 1.18
C LEU A 496 64.86 -46.16 -0.18
N VAL A 497 64.10 -45.17 -0.66
CA VAL A 497 64.44 -44.43 -1.90
C VAL A 497 65.78 -43.70 -1.75
N MET A 498 66.06 -43.10 -0.59
CA MET A 498 67.33 -42.42 -0.33
C MET A 498 68.53 -43.36 -0.21
N VAL A 499 68.36 -44.60 0.26
CA VAL A 499 69.41 -45.65 0.15
C VAL A 499 69.76 -45.89 -1.32
N VAL A 500 68.75 -46.07 -2.19
CA VAL A 500 68.96 -46.31 -3.63
C VAL A 500 69.62 -45.09 -4.30
N ILE A 501 69.16 -43.87 -4.01
CA ILE A 501 69.74 -42.63 -4.56
C ILE A 501 71.18 -42.44 -4.07
N GLY A 502 71.44 -42.62 -2.77
CA GLY A 502 72.78 -42.51 -2.18
C GLY A 502 73.78 -43.46 -2.81
N ARG A 503 73.39 -44.73 -2.99
CA ARG A 503 74.24 -45.78 -3.54
C ARG A 503 74.46 -45.68 -5.05
N PHE A 504 73.42 -45.41 -5.83
CA PHE A 504 73.47 -45.52 -7.30
C PHE A 504 73.53 -44.18 -8.06
N VAL A 505 73.02 -43.09 -7.48
CA VAL A 505 72.93 -41.77 -8.16
C VAL A 505 74.02 -40.83 -7.67
N VAL A 506 74.07 -40.57 -6.36
CA VAL A 506 74.99 -39.59 -5.75
C VAL A 506 76.34 -40.20 -5.40
N LYS A 507 76.39 -41.52 -5.15
CA LYS A 507 77.58 -42.28 -4.67
C LYS A 507 78.17 -41.70 -3.38
N PHE A 508 77.33 -41.15 -2.51
CA PHE A 508 77.77 -40.51 -1.27
C PHE A 508 77.44 -41.37 -0.05
N PHE A 509 78.45 -42.08 0.42
CA PHE A 509 78.35 -43.14 1.45
C PHE A 509 77.73 -42.66 2.78
N LEU A 510 77.98 -41.42 3.20
CA LEU A 510 77.38 -40.89 4.43
C LEU A 510 75.86 -40.72 4.34
N LEU A 511 75.31 -40.42 3.16
CA LEU A 511 73.86 -40.36 2.95
C LEU A 511 73.24 -41.77 2.86
N GLU A 512 73.97 -42.76 2.33
CA GLU A 512 73.56 -44.16 2.40
C GLU A 512 73.48 -44.65 3.87
N ILE A 513 74.51 -44.38 4.69
CA ILE A 513 74.47 -44.70 6.13
C ILE A 513 73.31 -43.98 6.82
N ALA A 514 73.14 -42.68 6.61
CA ALA A 514 72.09 -41.91 7.27
C ALA A 514 70.68 -42.43 6.91
N ALA A 515 70.46 -42.81 5.64
CA ALA A 515 69.22 -43.40 5.19
C ALA A 515 68.97 -44.80 5.81
N TRP A 516 70.00 -45.65 5.92
CA TRP A 516 69.90 -46.94 6.62
C TRP A 516 69.63 -46.79 8.12
N VAL A 517 70.26 -45.83 8.79
CA VAL A 517 70.02 -45.52 10.21
C VAL A 517 68.57 -45.06 10.42
N MET A 518 68.06 -44.18 9.54
CA MET A 518 66.66 -43.74 9.58
C MET A 518 65.68 -44.90 9.36
N PHE A 519 65.92 -45.74 8.34
CA PHE A 519 65.08 -46.92 8.08
C PHE A 519 65.08 -47.90 9.26
N ALA A 520 66.26 -48.24 9.79
CA ALA A 520 66.41 -49.13 10.93
C ALA A 520 65.77 -48.57 12.21
N PHE A 521 65.85 -47.26 12.44
CA PHE A 521 65.16 -46.60 13.55
C PHE A 521 63.64 -46.78 13.43
N LEU A 522 63.05 -46.47 12.27
CA LEU A 522 61.60 -46.55 12.05
C LEU A 522 61.06 -47.99 12.19
N GLU A 523 61.76 -48.98 11.62
CA GLU A 523 61.38 -50.42 11.70
C GLU A 523 61.62 -51.03 13.09
N THR A 524 62.69 -50.64 13.78
CA THR A 524 62.97 -51.20 15.11
C THR A 524 62.03 -50.61 16.15
N TYR A 525 61.66 -49.32 16.03
CA TYR A 525 60.76 -48.66 16.98
C TYR A 525 59.35 -49.30 16.99
N THR A 526 58.78 -49.58 15.81
CA THR A 526 57.45 -50.21 15.72
C THR A 526 57.45 -51.64 16.28
N ARG A 527 58.53 -52.40 16.08
CA ARG A 527 58.70 -53.76 16.63
C ARG A 527 58.93 -53.77 18.14
N LEU A 528 59.57 -52.74 18.70
CA LEU A 528 59.86 -52.66 20.13
C LEU A 528 58.62 -52.28 20.95
N PHE A 529 57.80 -51.36 20.46
CA PHE A 529 56.67 -50.79 21.20
C PHE A 529 55.28 -51.27 20.77
N TRP A 530 55.20 -52.20 19.80
CA TRP A 530 53.96 -52.84 19.29
C TRP A 530 52.92 -51.89 18.65
N SER A 531 53.05 -50.57 18.83
CA SER A 531 52.27 -49.54 18.13
C SER A 531 53.13 -48.32 17.78
N SER A 532 52.82 -47.68 16.66
CA SER A 532 53.45 -46.43 16.24
C SER A 532 52.96 -45.20 17.04
N GLU A 533 51.82 -45.31 17.73
CA GLU A 533 51.24 -44.19 18.48
C GLU A 533 52.15 -43.69 19.62
N SER A 534 52.96 -44.57 20.20
CA SER A 534 53.98 -44.23 21.20
C SER A 534 55.14 -43.38 20.64
N LEU A 535 55.39 -43.41 19.32
CA LEU A 535 56.41 -42.61 18.65
C LEU A 535 56.01 -41.13 18.60
N TYR A 536 54.71 -40.86 18.43
CA TYR A 536 54.21 -39.53 18.09
C TYR A 536 54.37 -38.49 19.21
N TYR A 537 54.58 -38.95 20.45
CA TYR A 537 54.83 -38.12 21.64
C TYR A 537 56.33 -37.94 21.97
N ASN A 538 57.23 -38.50 21.16
CA ASN A 538 58.67 -38.42 21.41
C ASN A 538 59.25 -37.08 20.88
N PRO A 539 60.10 -36.36 21.63
CA PRO A 539 60.79 -35.15 21.14
C PRO A 539 61.51 -35.32 19.80
N VAL A 540 62.06 -36.51 19.52
CA VAL A 540 62.71 -36.83 18.24
C VAL A 540 61.71 -36.82 17.08
N TRP A 541 60.47 -37.28 17.29
CA TRP A 541 59.42 -37.25 16.27
C TRP A 541 59.07 -35.81 15.88
N HIS A 542 59.00 -34.88 16.83
CA HIS A 542 58.75 -33.47 16.54
C HIS A 542 59.85 -32.83 15.66
N ILE A 543 61.11 -33.24 15.80
CA ILE A 543 62.21 -32.80 14.93
C ILE A 543 62.04 -33.36 13.50
N VAL A 544 61.65 -34.63 13.38
CA VAL A 544 61.37 -35.27 12.08
C VAL A 544 60.17 -34.63 11.38
N VAL A 545 59.06 -34.40 12.10
CA VAL A 545 57.87 -33.68 11.64
C VAL A 545 58.25 -32.28 11.15
N SER A 546 59.01 -31.51 11.94
CA SER A 546 59.43 -30.15 11.56
C SER A 546 60.28 -30.14 10.29
N THR A 547 61.18 -31.12 10.14
CA THR A 547 62.02 -31.27 8.95
C THR A 547 61.17 -31.67 7.74
N TRP A 548 60.20 -32.56 7.91
CA TRP A 548 59.27 -32.99 6.85
C TRP A 548 58.40 -31.83 6.35
N GLU A 549 57.78 -31.06 7.25
CA GLU A 549 56.94 -29.90 6.88
C GLU A 549 57.74 -28.88 6.08
N ILE A 550 58.96 -28.52 6.51
CA ILE A 550 59.85 -27.58 5.79
C ILE A 550 60.17 -28.07 4.37
N ILE A 551 60.33 -29.38 4.18
CA ILE A 551 60.60 -29.99 2.87
C ILE A 551 59.34 -29.95 2.00
N VAL A 552 58.23 -30.53 2.49
CA VAL A 552 57.00 -30.75 1.70
C VAL A 552 56.25 -29.47 1.40
N TYR A 553 56.21 -28.53 2.35
CA TYR A 553 55.47 -27.28 2.26
C TYR A 553 56.35 -26.10 2.65
N SER A 554 56.91 -25.44 1.63
CA SER A 554 57.60 -24.16 1.78
C SER A 554 56.81 -23.05 1.07
N PRO A 555 57.01 -21.76 1.43
CA PRO A 555 56.36 -20.64 0.73
C PRO A 555 56.70 -20.53 -0.77
N ILE A 556 57.69 -21.28 -1.25
CA ILE A 556 58.21 -21.23 -2.62
C ILE A 556 57.89 -22.53 -3.40
N LEU A 557 57.66 -23.65 -2.70
CA LEU A 557 57.54 -24.99 -3.29
C LEU A 557 56.51 -25.84 -2.51
N ASP A 558 55.41 -26.21 -3.17
CA ASP A 558 54.41 -27.19 -2.71
C ASP A 558 54.66 -28.55 -3.40
N LEU A 559 55.33 -29.47 -2.72
CA LEU A 559 55.70 -30.76 -3.30
C LEU A 559 54.49 -31.68 -3.54
N ASP A 560 53.37 -31.52 -2.84
CA ASP A 560 52.16 -32.31 -3.10
C ASP A 560 51.64 -32.08 -4.54
N ARG A 561 51.80 -30.84 -5.04
CA ARG A 561 51.48 -30.47 -6.43
C ARG A 561 52.63 -30.70 -7.40
N TRP A 562 53.88 -30.43 -6.99
CA TRP A 562 55.04 -30.36 -7.90
C TRP A 562 55.97 -31.57 -7.89
N ALA A 563 55.90 -32.48 -6.92
CA ALA A 563 56.82 -33.63 -6.84
C ALA A 563 56.78 -34.50 -8.10
N ILE A 564 55.58 -34.83 -8.62
CA ILE A 564 55.44 -35.65 -9.83
C ILE A 564 56.03 -34.95 -11.07
N PRO A 565 55.68 -33.68 -11.38
CA PRO A 565 56.36 -32.90 -12.42
C PRO A 565 57.88 -32.82 -12.26
N ILE A 566 58.38 -32.54 -11.06
CA ILE A 566 59.82 -32.41 -10.79
C ILE A 566 60.54 -33.75 -11.01
N VAL A 567 60.00 -34.86 -10.50
CA VAL A 567 60.56 -36.20 -10.71
C VAL A 567 60.52 -36.61 -12.18
N ALA A 568 59.45 -36.28 -12.92
CA ALA A 568 59.36 -36.54 -14.36
C ALA A 568 60.40 -35.74 -15.15
N VAL A 569 60.57 -34.43 -14.86
CA VAL A 569 61.57 -33.56 -15.51
C VAL A 569 62.99 -34.02 -15.18
N LEU A 570 63.30 -34.33 -13.92
CA LEU A 570 64.60 -34.85 -13.51
C LEU A 570 64.92 -36.21 -14.14
N SER A 571 63.92 -37.09 -14.25
CA SER A 571 64.07 -38.39 -14.93
C SER A 571 64.33 -38.21 -16.43
N PHE A 572 63.59 -37.31 -17.08
CA PHE A 572 63.79 -36.97 -18.49
C PHE A 572 65.18 -36.36 -18.73
N LEU A 573 65.60 -35.42 -17.88
CA LEU A 573 66.94 -34.82 -17.93
C LEU A 573 68.04 -35.87 -17.72
N ALA A 574 67.88 -36.78 -16.75
CA ALA A 574 68.83 -37.86 -16.50
C ALA A 574 68.94 -38.82 -17.70
N ILE A 575 67.83 -39.18 -18.35
CA ILE A 575 67.81 -40.00 -19.57
C ILE A 575 68.48 -39.23 -20.72
N TYR A 576 68.10 -37.97 -20.94
CA TYR A 576 68.65 -37.09 -21.98
C TYR A 576 70.18 -36.96 -21.86
N TRP A 577 70.69 -36.72 -20.65
CA TRP A 577 72.13 -36.64 -20.40
C TRP A 577 72.85 -37.98 -20.60
N ARG A 578 72.21 -39.11 -20.28
CA ARG A 578 72.75 -40.46 -20.51
C ARG A 578 72.82 -40.79 -22.01
N CYS A 579 71.83 -40.37 -22.79
CA CYS A 579 71.81 -40.53 -24.24
C CYS A 579 72.85 -39.65 -24.96
N LEU A 580 73.09 -38.42 -24.51
CA LEU A 580 74.10 -37.52 -25.08
C LEU A 580 75.53 -37.81 -24.60
N GLY A 581 75.70 -38.26 -23.36
CA GLY A 581 76.99 -38.65 -22.79
C GLY A 581 77.65 -39.84 -23.50
N GLY A 582 76.86 -40.68 -24.18
CA GLY A 582 77.34 -41.84 -24.95
C GLY A 582 78.05 -41.49 -26.28
N ARG A 583 78.11 -40.22 -26.70
CA ARG A 583 78.75 -39.78 -27.96
C ARG A 583 79.98 -38.90 -27.76
N LYS A 584 80.97 -39.40 -27.01
CA LYS A 584 82.36 -38.89 -27.05
C LYS A 584 83.35 -40.05 -27.03
N GLY A 585 83.85 -40.48 -28.19
CA GLY A 585 85.01 -41.39 -28.23
C GLY A 585 85.14 -42.41 -29.37
N ILE A 586 84.83 -42.09 -30.64
CA ILE A 586 85.48 -42.77 -31.77
C ILE A 586 85.93 -41.72 -32.79
N ALA A 587 87.24 -41.46 -32.81
CA ALA A 587 87.90 -40.67 -33.85
C ALA A 587 89.34 -41.18 -34.03
N ARG A 588 89.82 -41.16 -35.28
CA ARG A 588 91.11 -41.67 -35.78
C ARG A 588 91.21 -43.20 -35.92
N SER A 589 91.81 -43.74 -36.98
CA SER A 589 92.21 -43.14 -38.28
C SER A 589 92.64 -44.25 -39.25
N LEU A 590 92.12 -44.28 -40.48
CA LEU A 590 92.75 -44.96 -41.62
C LEU A 590 92.47 -44.19 -42.91
N LEU A 591 93.51 -43.55 -43.44
CA LEU A 591 93.63 -43.31 -44.88
C LEU A 591 94.13 -44.61 -45.53
N PRO A 592 93.79 -44.88 -46.80
CA PRO A 592 94.82 -44.61 -47.81
C PRO A 592 94.29 -43.89 -49.08
N LEU A 593 95.22 -43.67 -50.00
CA LEU A 593 95.17 -42.71 -51.11
C LEU A 593 94.64 -43.29 -52.44
N TYR A 594 93.87 -42.45 -53.13
CA TYR A 594 93.98 -42.10 -54.56
C TYR A 594 93.57 -43.07 -55.68
N SER A 595 92.49 -42.67 -56.38
CA SER A 595 92.20 -42.68 -57.84
C SER A 595 90.71 -43.02 -58.04
N GLY A 596 89.96 -42.45 -58.98
CA GLY A 596 90.23 -41.45 -60.02
C GLY A 596 89.19 -41.61 -61.13
N SER A 597 88.87 -40.53 -61.88
CA SER A 597 88.05 -40.52 -63.12
C SER A 597 86.53 -40.21 -63.05
N TYR A 598 86.19 -38.97 -63.44
CA TYR A 598 85.16 -38.58 -64.43
C TYR A 598 83.69 -39.05 -64.40
N ARG A 599 82.78 -38.11 -64.11
CA ARG A 599 81.75 -37.50 -65.01
C ARG A 599 80.64 -36.88 -64.13
N SER A 600 80.51 -35.55 -64.02
CA SER A 600 80.01 -34.55 -64.98
C SER A 600 78.48 -34.43 -65.10
N SER A 601 78.02 -33.22 -64.79
CA SER A 601 76.87 -32.52 -65.39
C SER A 601 75.44 -32.74 -64.84
N ASN A 602 74.91 -31.63 -64.32
CA ASN A 602 73.73 -30.93 -64.83
C ASN A 602 72.29 -31.45 -64.63
N ARG A 603 71.56 -30.59 -63.88
CA ARG A 603 70.25 -30.00 -64.23
C ARG A 603 68.94 -30.74 -63.82
N PRO A 604 67.80 -30.01 -63.76
CA PRO A 604 66.85 -30.13 -62.64
C PRO A 604 65.38 -30.29 -63.10
N ARG A 605 64.42 -30.03 -62.19
CA ARG A 605 62.95 -29.98 -62.43
C ARG A 605 62.39 -31.36 -62.88
N THR A 606 61.08 -31.63 -62.96
CA THR A 606 59.85 -30.93 -62.54
C THR A 606 58.84 -32.02 -62.10
N ASP A 607 57.78 -31.71 -61.37
CA ASP A 607 57.39 -30.38 -60.87
C ASP A 607 57.83 -30.13 -59.42
#